data_AF-A0A2D6S4R2-F1
#
_entry.id   AF-A0A2D6S4R2-F1
#
_cell.length_a   1.000
_cell.length_b   1.000
_cell.length_c   1.000
_cell.angle_alpha   90.00
_cell.angle_beta   90.00
_cell.angle_gamma   90.00
#
_symmetry.space_group_name_H-M   'P 1'
#
loop_
_entity.id
_entity.type
_entity.pdbx_description
1 polymer ?
#
loop_
_entity_poly.entity_id
_entity_poly.type
_entity_poly.pdbx_seq_one_letter_code
_entity_poly.pdbx_strand_id
1 'polypeptide(L)'
;MKLRDPWKTIIGSSWLFVIFFFTISCTQLNEVHRRRTLEARNNLKKQYVTMARSDPGILDSSSSLKLESKHYVLIFSEDIQKLKDYDSADERRGVGHGSLVYMESLYNFVHDIFGFEPSNQDVYGFEPNQKIRIVLHDFYNGSKHQAVTQTQSRTEYQNGEFIKKITGIQMDFPIEMYNQRPVKAHELAHAFTNIYLLPTWFAEGIAVLVEVEYAEGNEHGKVDLHDDLKLDLDGVNAAQSWRGHGSATLGPLTHWCYNYSYSIVSELKQRYGSQFYPNFFRLIEEDRLHQKLPGAMKDSFLVYYLSQSAGEDLIPFFQDLKFKVSKLSRNDILVMIQQMNLTITQ
;
A
#
# COMPACT_ATOMS: atom_id res chain seq x y z
N MET A 1 39.66 -8.03 62.42
CA MET A 1 38.65 -7.20 61.72
C MET A 1 38.99 -7.19 60.23
N LYS A 2 38.14 -7.79 59.38
CA LYS A 2 38.32 -7.73 57.91
C LYS A 2 37.70 -6.41 57.40
N LEU A 3 38.53 -5.53 56.86
CA LEU A 3 38.09 -4.30 56.18
C LEU A 3 37.31 -4.68 54.92
N ARG A 4 36.05 -4.23 54.85
CA ARG A 4 35.19 -4.37 53.67
C ARG A 4 35.66 -3.37 52.61
N ASP A 5 35.98 -3.89 51.43
CA ASP A 5 36.48 -3.13 50.29
C ASP A 5 35.38 -2.22 49.70
N PRO A 6 35.50 -0.88 49.79
CA PRO A 6 34.46 0.07 49.40
C PRO A 6 34.17 0.07 47.89
N TRP A 7 35.12 -0.38 47.06
CA TRP A 7 35.00 -0.37 45.61
C TRP A 7 33.99 -1.39 45.05
N LYS A 8 33.78 -2.52 45.75
CA LYS A 8 32.78 -3.53 45.33
C LYS A 8 31.34 -3.07 45.51
N THR A 9 31.10 -2.16 46.46
CA THR A 9 29.76 -1.61 46.73
C THR A 9 29.37 -0.56 45.69
N ILE A 10 30.33 0.24 45.21
CA ILE A 10 30.07 1.31 44.24
C ILE A 10 29.80 0.73 42.84
N ILE A 11 30.56 -0.28 42.42
CA ILE A 11 30.38 -0.92 41.09
C ILE A 11 29.05 -1.69 41.01
N GLY A 12 28.63 -2.36 42.09
CA GLY A 12 27.32 -3.04 42.14
C GLY A 12 26.12 -2.08 42.12
N SER A 13 26.28 -0.88 42.70
CA SER A 13 25.23 0.14 42.75
C SER A 13 25.04 0.84 41.40
N SER A 14 26.13 1.09 40.67
CA SER A 14 26.08 1.70 39.33
C SER A 14 25.49 0.77 38.26
N TRP A 15 25.75 -0.53 38.34
CA TRP A 15 25.16 -1.52 37.42
C TRP A 15 23.64 -1.70 37.63
N LEU A 16 23.18 -1.69 38.87
CA LEU A 16 21.74 -1.72 39.19
C LEU A 16 21.01 -0.47 38.68
N PHE A 17 21.63 0.71 38.79
CA PHE A 17 21.05 1.95 38.27
C PHE A 17 20.91 1.94 36.74
N VAL A 18 21.94 1.50 36.00
CA VAL A 18 21.89 1.45 34.53
C VAL A 18 20.84 0.46 34.02
N ILE A 19 20.72 -0.72 34.65
CA ILE A 19 19.70 -1.72 34.30
C ILE A 19 18.28 -1.21 34.62
N PHE A 20 18.10 -0.52 35.75
CA PHE A 20 16.79 0.02 36.13
C PHE A 20 16.32 1.15 35.18
N PHE A 21 17.22 2.04 34.74
CA PHE A 21 16.87 3.10 33.77
C PHE A 21 16.61 2.57 32.36
N PHE A 22 17.35 1.55 31.89
CA PHE A 22 17.11 0.95 30.57
C PHE A 22 15.80 0.16 30.52
N THR A 23 15.47 -0.60 31.58
CA THR A 23 14.23 -1.39 31.63
C THR A 23 12.98 -0.53 31.77
N ILE A 24 13.04 0.57 32.54
CA ILE A 24 11.95 1.55 32.64
C ILE A 24 11.75 2.31 31.34
N SER A 25 12.84 2.65 30.62
CA SER A 25 12.72 3.36 29.34
C SER A 25 12.11 2.47 28.24
N CYS A 26 12.49 1.20 28.14
CA CYS A 26 11.86 0.28 27.19
C CYS A 26 10.40 -0.03 27.53
N THR A 27 10.05 -0.13 28.82
CA THR A 27 8.66 -0.40 29.23
C THR A 27 7.76 0.82 29.02
N GLN A 28 8.23 2.04 29.31
CA GLN A 28 7.50 3.26 28.98
C GLN A 28 7.34 3.47 27.47
N LEU A 29 8.38 3.20 26.67
CA LEU A 29 8.28 3.30 25.20
C LEU A 29 7.25 2.29 24.65
N ASN A 30 7.30 1.04 25.11
CA ASN A 30 6.35 0.01 24.72
C ASN A 30 4.93 0.34 25.16
N GLU A 31 4.75 0.97 26.32
CA GLU A 31 3.42 1.37 26.79
C GLU A 31 2.88 2.59 26.04
N VAL A 32 3.72 3.55 25.66
CA VAL A 32 3.36 4.66 24.78
C VAL A 32 3.00 4.16 23.38
N HIS A 33 3.78 3.23 22.82
CA HIS A 33 3.45 2.58 21.55
C HIS A 33 2.13 1.81 21.66
N ARG A 34 1.94 1.00 22.69
CA ARG A 34 0.70 0.25 22.93
C ARG A 34 -0.49 1.18 23.06
N ARG A 35 -0.39 2.29 23.80
CA ARG A 35 -1.46 3.30 23.92
C ARG A 35 -1.77 3.95 22.59
N ARG A 36 -0.75 4.37 21.82
CA ARG A 36 -0.96 4.93 20.47
C ARG A 36 -1.57 3.92 19.50
N THR A 37 -1.19 2.65 19.56
CA THR A 37 -1.80 1.58 18.74
C THR A 37 -3.23 1.31 19.18
N LEU A 38 -3.52 1.35 20.48
CA LEU A 38 -4.87 1.16 21.00
C LEU A 38 -5.78 2.35 20.68
N GLU A 39 -5.26 3.58 20.78
CA GLU A 39 -5.94 4.81 20.36
C GLU A 39 -6.16 4.83 18.85
N ALA A 40 -5.17 4.47 18.04
CA ALA A 40 -5.34 4.31 16.60
C ALA A 40 -6.41 3.27 16.29
N ARG A 41 -6.38 2.09 16.94
CA ARG A 41 -7.38 1.05 16.77
C ARG A 41 -8.77 1.47 17.24
N ASN A 42 -8.87 2.26 18.31
CA ASN A 42 -10.14 2.78 18.83
C ASN A 42 -10.68 3.94 17.99
N ASN A 43 -9.80 4.78 17.44
CA ASN A 43 -10.15 5.84 16.49
C ASN A 43 -10.63 5.22 15.18
N LEU A 44 -9.92 4.21 14.68
CA LEU A 44 -10.34 3.36 13.56
C LEU A 44 -11.71 2.73 13.84
N LYS A 45 -11.89 2.01 14.96
CA LYS A 45 -13.20 1.45 15.36
C LYS A 45 -14.32 2.50 15.47
N LYS A 46 -14.04 3.69 15.97
CA LYS A 46 -15.01 4.79 16.04
C LYS A 46 -15.34 5.33 14.64
N GLN A 47 -14.35 5.49 13.76
CA GLN A 47 -14.54 5.85 12.35
C GLN A 47 -15.36 4.81 11.59
N TYR A 48 -15.15 3.51 11.85
CA TYR A 48 -15.89 2.42 11.19
C TYR A 48 -17.36 2.29 11.63
N VAL A 49 -17.69 2.75 12.85
CA VAL A 49 -19.06 2.72 13.39
C VAL A 49 -19.83 4.00 13.07
N THR A 50 -19.14 5.11 12.85
CA THR A 50 -19.76 6.35 12.39
C THR A 50 -19.23 6.73 11.02
N MET A 51 -19.84 6.14 9.98
CA MET A 51 -19.89 6.74 8.64
C MET A 51 -20.51 8.13 8.77
N ALA A 52 -19.70 9.12 9.10
CA ALA A 52 -20.12 10.49 9.24
C ALA A 52 -20.60 10.97 7.87
N ARG A 53 -21.90 11.26 7.79
CA ARG A 53 -22.60 11.81 6.63
C ARG A 53 -22.11 13.24 6.33
N SER A 54 -20.89 13.40 5.83
CA SER A 54 -20.58 14.61 5.08
C SER A 54 -21.15 14.43 3.69
N ASP A 55 -22.05 15.32 3.28
CA ASP A 55 -22.47 15.45 1.88
C ASP A 55 -21.20 15.77 1.06
N PRO A 56 -20.69 14.86 0.20
CA PRO A 56 -19.39 15.03 -0.44
C PRO A 56 -19.38 16.11 -1.53
N GLY A 57 -20.48 16.86 -1.68
CA GLY A 57 -20.65 17.82 -2.77
C GLY A 57 -20.69 17.11 -4.12
N ILE A 58 -21.46 16.01 -4.21
CA ILE A 58 -21.52 15.18 -5.41
C ILE A 58 -22.19 15.96 -6.54
N LEU A 59 -21.49 16.10 -7.67
CA LEU A 59 -21.99 16.72 -8.90
C LEU A 59 -22.35 15.63 -9.92
N ASP A 60 -23.47 15.77 -10.61
CA ASP A 60 -23.91 14.82 -11.64
C ASP A 60 -23.98 15.44 -13.04
N SER A 61 -23.70 14.65 -14.07
CA SER A 61 -24.04 15.03 -15.45
C SER A 61 -25.55 14.96 -15.65
N SER A 62 -26.09 15.74 -16.60
CA SER A 62 -27.52 15.72 -16.94
C SER A 62 -28.06 14.35 -17.35
N SER A 63 -27.20 13.44 -17.81
CA SER A 63 -27.49 12.04 -18.15
C SER A 63 -27.26 11.02 -17.01
N SER A 64 -26.67 11.48 -15.91
CA SER A 64 -26.19 10.67 -14.77
C SER A 64 -25.28 9.48 -15.17
N LEU A 65 -24.61 9.60 -16.33
CA LEU A 65 -23.57 8.65 -16.78
C LEU A 65 -22.23 8.90 -16.08
N LYS A 66 -22.07 10.10 -15.52
CA LYS A 66 -20.89 10.53 -14.80
C LYS A 66 -21.31 11.25 -13.53
N LEU A 67 -20.75 10.83 -12.39
CA LEU A 67 -20.87 11.52 -11.12
C LEU A 67 -19.47 11.85 -10.60
N GLU A 68 -19.34 12.97 -9.91
CA GLU A 68 -18.08 13.43 -9.38
C GLU A 68 -18.18 13.75 -7.89
N SER A 69 -17.10 13.46 -7.17
CA SER A 69 -16.88 13.83 -5.77
C SER A 69 -15.54 14.57 -5.64
N LYS A 70 -14.98 14.72 -4.44
CA LYS A 70 -13.71 15.42 -4.22
C LYS A 70 -12.56 14.70 -4.92
N HIS A 71 -12.42 13.40 -4.69
CA HIS A 71 -11.29 12.59 -5.17
C HIS A 71 -11.64 11.68 -6.35
N TYR A 72 -12.93 11.47 -6.63
CA TYR A 72 -13.36 10.48 -7.64
C TYR A 72 -14.24 11.03 -8.74
N VAL A 73 -14.14 10.38 -9.90
CA VAL A 73 -15.12 10.43 -11.00
C VAL A 73 -15.65 9.01 -11.21
N LEU A 74 -16.94 8.80 -10.96
CA LEU A 74 -17.63 7.56 -11.26
C LEU A 74 -18.25 7.63 -12.66
N ILE A 75 -18.01 6.60 -13.47
CA ILE A 75 -18.47 6.49 -14.85
C ILE A 75 -19.23 5.17 -15.00
N PHE A 76 -20.45 5.26 -15.51
CA PHE A 76 -21.22 4.11 -15.97
C PHE A 76 -20.89 3.87 -17.45
N SER A 77 -20.33 2.70 -17.77
CA SER A 77 -20.00 2.33 -19.15
C SER A 77 -21.24 2.20 -20.04
N GLU A 78 -21.07 1.92 -21.33
CA GLU A 78 -22.22 1.72 -22.23
C GLU A 78 -22.89 0.36 -22.03
N ASP A 79 -22.13 -0.69 -21.71
CA ASP A 79 -22.66 -2.04 -21.52
C ASP A 79 -23.53 -2.16 -20.27
N ILE A 80 -23.25 -1.38 -19.22
CA ILE A 80 -24.03 -1.38 -17.98
C ILE A 80 -25.45 -0.86 -18.17
N GLN A 81 -25.69 0.02 -19.16
CA GLN A 81 -26.98 0.65 -19.42
C GLN A 81 -28.03 -0.35 -19.95
N LYS A 82 -27.59 -1.56 -20.32
CA LYS A 82 -28.47 -2.66 -20.73
C LYS A 82 -29.04 -3.43 -19.54
N LEU A 83 -28.50 -3.19 -18.33
CA LEU A 83 -28.96 -3.82 -17.11
C LEU A 83 -30.14 -3.04 -16.54
N LYS A 84 -31.17 -3.78 -16.12
CA LYS A 84 -32.44 -3.22 -15.64
C LYS A 84 -32.26 -2.23 -14.49
N ASP A 85 -31.30 -2.47 -13.59
CA ASP A 85 -31.08 -1.61 -12.41
C ASP A 85 -30.20 -0.38 -12.71
N TYR A 86 -29.83 -0.17 -13.99
CA TYR A 86 -28.93 0.88 -14.45
C TYR A 86 -29.41 1.52 -15.76
N ASP A 87 -30.60 1.17 -16.26
CA ASP A 87 -31.11 1.65 -17.55
C ASP A 87 -31.67 3.08 -17.44
N SER A 88 -32.15 3.48 -16.25
CA SER A 88 -32.64 4.83 -15.98
C SER A 88 -31.60 5.77 -15.35
N ALA A 89 -31.75 7.08 -15.59
CA ALA A 89 -30.86 8.08 -15.01
C ALA A 89 -30.99 8.19 -13.48
N ASP A 90 -32.20 8.04 -12.94
CA ASP A 90 -32.45 8.15 -11.50
C ASP A 90 -31.85 6.98 -10.72
N GLU A 91 -31.90 5.75 -11.25
CA GLU A 91 -31.24 4.60 -10.63
C GLU A 91 -29.72 4.76 -10.62
N ARG A 92 -29.13 5.14 -11.75
CA ARG A 92 -27.68 5.43 -11.84
C ARG A 92 -27.27 6.54 -10.86
N ARG A 93 -28.09 7.58 -10.71
CA ARG A 93 -27.84 8.65 -9.73
C ARG A 93 -27.88 8.11 -8.31
N GLY A 94 -28.89 7.34 -7.95
CA GLY A 94 -29.03 6.76 -6.61
C GLY A 94 -27.87 5.83 -6.24
N VAL A 95 -27.55 4.88 -7.11
CA VAL A 95 -26.43 3.94 -6.93
C VAL A 95 -25.11 4.69 -6.91
N GLY A 96 -24.90 5.61 -7.85
CA GLY A 96 -23.66 6.36 -7.98
C GLY A 96 -23.39 7.27 -6.77
N HIS A 97 -24.42 7.92 -6.23
CA HIS A 97 -24.27 8.76 -5.04
C HIS A 97 -23.86 7.92 -3.83
N GLY A 98 -24.55 6.81 -3.56
CA GLY A 98 -24.18 5.91 -2.45
C GLY A 98 -22.76 5.35 -2.60
N SER A 99 -22.38 5.03 -3.84
CA SER A 99 -21.05 4.54 -4.19
C SER A 99 -19.95 5.57 -3.90
N LEU A 100 -20.12 6.81 -4.34
CA LEU A 100 -19.14 7.87 -4.12
C LEU A 100 -18.99 8.24 -2.64
N VAL A 101 -20.08 8.28 -1.87
CA VAL A 101 -20.01 8.49 -0.40
C VAL A 101 -19.16 7.42 0.27
N TYR A 102 -19.34 6.15 -0.12
CA TYR A 102 -18.53 5.04 0.39
C TYR A 102 -17.06 5.19 -0.02
N MET A 103 -16.79 5.48 -1.29
CA MET A 103 -15.41 5.62 -1.80
C MET A 103 -14.66 6.78 -1.15
N GLU A 104 -15.31 7.91 -0.92
CA GLU A 104 -14.72 9.05 -0.19
C GLU A 104 -14.36 8.70 1.26
N SER A 105 -15.20 7.89 1.91
CA SER A 105 -14.89 7.38 3.25
C SER A 105 -13.69 6.44 3.24
N LEU A 106 -13.62 5.57 2.22
CA LEU A 106 -12.52 4.64 2.03
C LEU A 106 -11.21 5.34 1.66
N TYR A 107 -11.27 6.44 0.90
CA TYR A 107 -10.12 7.27 0.56
C TYR A 107 -9.39 7.77 1.80
N ASN A 108 -10.11 8.39 2.73
CA ASN A 108 -9.51 8.93 3.95
C ASN A 108 -8.82 7.82 4.77
N PHE A 109 -9.45 6.64 4.81
CA PHE A 109 -8.90 5.49 5.49
C PHE A 109 -7.61 4.98 4.83
N VAL A 110 -7.62 4.81 3.51
CA VAL A 110 -6.44 4.39 2.75
C VAL A 110 -5.34 5.43 2.87
N HIS A 111 -5.67 6.71 2.73
CA HIS A 111 -4.75 7.83 2.92
C HIS A 111 -4.01 7.75 4.28
N ASP A 112 -4.68 7.40 5.38
CA ASP A 112 -4.03 7.28 6.69
C ASP A 112 -2.95 6.18 6.76
N ILE A 113 -3.02 5.15 5.89
CA ILE A 113 -2.00 4.10 5.78
C ILE A 113 -0.79 4.57 4.98
N PHE A 114 -1.05 5.31 3.91
CA PHE A 114 -0.05 5.71 2.95
C PHE A 114 0.64 7.03 3.32
N GLY A 115 -0.06 7.92 4.02
CA GLY A 115 0.47 9.21 4.48
C GLY A 115 0.69 10.24 3.37
N PHE A 116 0.18 10.00 2.15
CA PHE A 116 0.27 10.92 1.02
C PHE A 116 -1.02 10.91 0.18
N GLU A 117 -1.26 12.00 -0.54
CA GLU A 117 -2.39 12.15 -1.46
C GLU A 117 -1.94 11.97 -2.94
N PRO A 118 -2.40 10.93 -3.65
CA PRO A 118 -2.12 10.73 -5.07
C PRO A 118 -2.45 11.95 -5.95
N SER A 119 -3.46 12.73 -5.56
CA SER A 119 -3.94 13.92 -6.28
C SER A 119 -3.07 15.16 -6.07
N ASN A 120 -1.96 15.09 -5.33
CA ASN A 120 -1.09 16.24 -5.11
C ASN A 120 -0.31 16.59 -6.39
N GLN A 121 -0.75 17.65 -7.07
CA GLN A 121 -0.19 18.16 -8.31
C GLN A 121 1.31 18.47 -8.22
N ASP A 122 1.75 19.07 -7.12
CA ASP A 122 3.15 19.51 -6.94
C ASP A 122 4.12 18.33 -6.83
N VAL A 123 3.61 17.17 -6.43
CA VAL A 123 4.41 15.96 -6.15
C VAL A 123 4.30 14.93 -7.26
N TYR A 124 3.11 14.73 -7.84
CA TYR A 124 2.86 13.63 -8.78
C TYR A 124 2.67 14.08 -10.23
N GLY A 125 2.65 15.39 -10.47
CA GLY A 125 2.44 15.95 -11.80
C GLY A 125 1.01 15.74 -12.31
N PHE A 126 0.06 15.54 -11.40
CA PHE A 126 -1.36 15.47 -11.71
C PHE A 126 -1.81 16.82 -12.28
N GLU A 127 -2.47 16.80 -13.43
CA GLU A 127 -3.10 18.00 -13.98
C GLU A 127 -4.14 18.56 -12.98
N PRO A 128 -4.35 19.89 -12.92
CA PRO A 128 -5.34 20.48 -12.03
C PRO A 128 -6.70 19.79 -12.18
N ASN A 129 -7.31 19.38 -11.05
CA ASN A 129 -8.60 18.67 -10.97
C ASN A 129 -8.61 17.21 -11.44
N GLN A 130 -7.45 16.54 -11.59
CA GLN A 130 -7.44 15.11 -11.83
C GLN A 130 -7.92 14.31 -10.60
N LYS A 131 -8.86 13.40 -10.86
CA LYS A 131 -9.53 12.54 -9.88
C LYS A 131 -9.34 11.08 -10.27
N ILE A 132 -9.39 10.18 -9.29
CA ILE A 132 -9.37 8.73 -9.55
C ILE A 132 -10.64 8.37 -10.31
N ARG A 133 -10.50 7.75 -11.49
CA ARG A 133 -11.63 7.34 -12.31
C ARG A 133 -12.08 5.96 -11.87
N ILE A 134 -13.36 5.79 -11.58
CA ILE A 134 -14.00 4.51 -11.32
C ILE A 134 -14.93 4.25 -12.49
N VAL A 135 -14.68 3.18 -13.26
CA VAL A 135 -15.53 2.81 -14.39
C VAL A 135 -16.23 1.51 -14.06
N LEU A 136 -17.57 1.56 -14.05
CA LEU A 136 -18.41 0.39 -13.80
C LEU A 136 -18.86 -0.22 -15.12
N HIS A 137 -18.64 -1.52 -15.25
CA HIS A 137 -18.96 -2.36 -16.41
C HIS A 137 -19.93 -3.49 -16.02
N ASP A 138 -20.65 -4.05 -16.98
CA ASP A 138 -21.24 -5.39 -16.82
C ASP A 138 -20.15 -6.46 -17.02
N PHE A 139 -19.35 -6.31 -18.08
CA PHE A 139 -18.17 -7.14 -18.34
C PHE A 139 -16.94 -6.28 -18.61
N TYR A 140 -15.83 -6.57 -17.92
CA TYR A 140 -14.54 -5.98 -18.22
C TYR A 140 -13.60 -7.05 -18.77
N ASN A 141 -13.02 -6.82 -19.96
CA ASN A 141 -12.18 -7.78 -20.67
C ASN A 141 -12.79 -9.19 -20.80
N GLY A 142 -14.12 -9.27 -20.95
CA GLY A 142 -14.85 -10.53 -21.09
C GLY A 142 -15.12 -11.26 -19.76
N SER A 143 -14.82 -10.66 -18.61
CA SER A 143 -15.05 -11.22 -17.28
C SER A 143 -15.95 -10.35 -16.42
N LYS A 144 -16.77 -11.00 -15.59
CA LYS A 144 -17.52 -10.35 -14.50
C LYS A 144 -16.78 -10.36 -13.17
N HIS A 145 -15.66 -11.07 -13.09
CA HIS A 145 -14.95 -11.37 -11.84
C HIS A 145 -13.53 -10.81 -11.83
N GLN A 146 -13.28 -9.75 -12.59
CA GLN A 146 -11.95 -9.14 -12.70
C GLN A 146 -12.05 -7.62 -12.54
N ALA A 147 -11.68 -7.14 -11.36
CA ALA A 147 -11.42 -5.72 -11.13
C ALA A 147 -9.94 -5.43 -11.40
N VAL A 148 -9.63 -4.23 -11.91
CA VAL A 148 -8.24 -3.83 -12.21
C VAL A 148 -8.05 -2.34 -11.96
N THR A 149 -6.94 -2.00 -11.32
CA THR A 149 -6.47 -0.62 -11.18
C THR A 149 -5.23 -0.37 -12.03
N GLN A 150 -5.30 0.69 -12.84
CA GLN A 150 -4.24 1.11 -13.76
C GLN A 150 -3.81 2.53 -13.45
N THR A 151 -2.50 2.77 -13.57
CA THR A 151 -1.91 4.11 -13.46
C THR A 151 -1.32 4.47 -14.82
N GLN A 152 -1.79 5.58 -15.40
CA GLN A 152 -1.19 6.14 -16.61
C GLN A 152 -0.07 7.09 -16.23
N SER A 153 1.04 7.03 -16.94
CA SER A 153 2.17 7.93 -16.73
C SER A 153 2.84 8.31 -18.04
N ARG A 154 3.45 9.49 -18.06
CA ARG A 154 4.30 9.98 -19.14
C ARG A 154 5.68 10.28 -18.58
N THR A 155 6.71 9.88 -19.31
CA THR A 155 8.09 10.28 -19.00
C THR A 155 8.41 11.56 -19.77
N GLU A 156 8.97 12.54 -19.07
CA GLU A 156 9.44 13.80 -19.62
C GLU A 156 10.92 14.00 -19.27
N TYR A 157 11.68 14.60 -20.19
CA TYR A 157 13.06 15.00 -19.92
C TYR A 157 13.08 16.44 -19.44
N GLN A 158 13.51 16.66 -18.20
CA GLN A 158 13.59 17.98 -17.58
C GLN A 158 14.88 18.11 -16.77
N ASN A 159 15.58 19.24 -16.91
CA ASN A 159 16.80 19.55 -16.15
C ASN A 159 17.89 18.45 -16.18
N GLY A 160 18.01 17.72 -17.29
CA GLY A 160 18.99 16.64 -17.42
C GLY A 160 18.55 15.28 -16.87
N GLU A 161 17.31 15.16 -16.38
CA GLU A 161 16.77 13.94 -15.79
C GLU A 161 15.47 13.51 -16.49
N PHE A 162 15.22 12.19 -16.53
CA PHE A 162 13.91 11.65 -16.91
C PHE A 162 13.02 11.63 -15.68
N ILE A 163 11.88 12.29 -15.79
CA ILE A 163 10.88 12.41 -14.73
C ILE A 163 9.61 11.75 -15.23
N LYS A 164 9.15 10.73 -14.51
CA LYS A 164 7.83 10.14 -14.69
C LYS A 164 6.78 11.03 -14.03
N LYS A 165 5.80 11.46 -14.79
CA LYS A 165 4.60 12.16 -14.32
C LYS A 165 3.41 11.23 -14.40
N ILE A 166 2.60 11.19 -13.35
CA ILE A 166 1.36 10.43 -13.35
C ILE A 166 0.29 11.28 -14.03
N THR A 167 -0.33 10.74 -15.06
CA THR A 167 -1.31 11.44 -15.89
C THR A 167 -2.74 10.94 -15.67
N GLY A 168 -2.92 9.92 -14.84
CA GLY A 168 -4.23 9.39 -14.49
C GLY A 168 -4.16 8.12 -13.67
N ILE A 169 -5.25 7.86 -12.95
CA ILE A 169 -5.52 6.58 -12.29
C ILE A 169 -6.94 6.16 -12.68
N GLN A 170 -7.10 4.92 -13.11
CA GLN A 170 -8.38 4.34 -13.45
C GLN A 170 -8.55 3.00 -12.76
N MET A 171 -9.70 2.79 -12.13
CA MET A 171 -10.13 1.53 -11.54
C MET A 171 -11.34 1.05 -12.35
N ASP A 172 -11.18 -0.07 -13.03
CA ASP A 172 -12.22 -0.72 -13.82
C ASP A 172 -12.83 -1.86 -13.00
N PHE A 173 -14.16 -1.84 -12.84
CA PHE A 173 -14.89 -2.87 -12.12
C PHE A 173 -16.07 -3.38 -12.94
N PRO A 174 -16.22 -4.70 -13.08
CA PRO A 174 -17.53 -5.30 -13.20
C PRO A 174 -18.37 -5.01 -11.94
N ILE A 175 -19.67 -4.75 -12.09
CA ILE A 175 -20.57 -4.45 -10.95
C ILE A 175 -20.50 -5.54 -9.86
N GLU A 176 -20.46 -6.81 -10.27
CA GLU A 176 -20.41 -7.95 -9.34
C GLU A 176 -19.20 -7.89 -8.39
N MET A 177 -18.08 -7.36 -8.89
CA MET A 177 -16.88 -7.09 -8.09
C MET A 177 -17.00 -5.78 -7.31
N TYR A 178 -17.53 -4.72 -7.91
CA TYR A 178 -17.70 -3.42 -7.25
C TYR A 178 -18.61 -3.47 -6.01
N ASN A 179 -19.61 -4.35 -6.03
CA ASN A 179 -20.51 -4.53 -4.89
C ASN A 179 -19.83 -5.19 -3.69
N GLN A 180 -18.66 -5.81 -3.88
CA GLN A 180 -17.89 -6.41 -2.81
C GLN A 180 -17.04 -5.35 -2.11
N ARG A 181 -17.33 -5.13 -0.83
CA ARG A 181 -16.57 -4.20 0.03
C ARG A 181 -15.06 -4.46 -0.01
N PRO A 182 -14.57 -5.71 0.12
CA PRO A 182 -13.14 -6.00 0.15
C PRO A 182 -12.45 -5.67 -1.18
N VAL A 183 -13.06 -6.01 -2.31
CA VAL A 183 -12.51 -5.75 -3.65
C VAL A 183 -12.30 -4.26 -3.91
N LYS A 184 -13.26 -3.40 -3.52
CA LYS A 184 -13.07 -1.94 -3.63
C LYS A 184 -11.87 -1.42 -2.85
N ALA A 185 -11.63 -1.98 -1.66
CA ALA A 185 -10.52 -1.58 -0.80
C ALA A 185 -9.18 -2.07 -1.35
N HIS A 186 -9.14 -3.30 -1.87
CA HIS A 186 -8.00 -3.86 -2.57
C HIS A 186 -7.58 -2.97 -3.76
N GLU A 187 -8.51 -2.68 -4.67
CA GLU A 187 -8.23 -1.87 -5.85
C GLU A 187 -7.88 -0.42 -5.50
N LEU A 188 -8.52 0.16 -4.48
CA LEU A 188 -8.13 1.50 -4.03
C LEU A 188 -6.71 1.52 -3.46
N ALA A 189 -6.24 0.46 -2.79
CA ALA A 189 -4.85 0.39 -2.35
C ALA A 189 -3.89 0.43 -3.56
N HIS A 190 -4.24 -0.23 -4.67
CA HIS A 190 -3.49 -0.17 -5.93
C HIS A 190 -3.42 1.23 -6.54
N ALA A 191 -4.45 2.05 -6.35
CA ALA A 191 -4.41 3.46 -6.79
C ALA A 191 -3.28 4.25 -6.10
N PHE A 192 -2.90 3.88 -4.88
CA PHE A 192 -1.81 4.50 -4.13
C PHE A 192 -0.47 3.82 -4.39
N THR A 193 -0.42 2.48 -4.46
CA THR A 193 0.85 1.74 -4.58
C THR A 193 1.44 1.77 -5.99
N ASN A 194 0.62 1.75 -7.05
CA ASN A 194 1.09 1.65 -8.44
C ASN A 194 1.95 2.84 -8.87
N ILE A 195 1.79 4.00 -8.23
CA ILE A 195 2.58 5.22 -8.48
C ILE A 195 4.08 4.98 -8.24
N TYR A 196 4.43 4.13 -7.28
CA TYR A 196 5.81 3.87 -6.86
C TYR A 196 6.49 2.70 -7.56
N LEU A 197 5.79 2.01 -8.47
CA LEU A 197 6.33 0.85 -9.19
C LEU A 197 6.88 -0.22 -8.23
N LEU A 198 6.19 -0.46 -7.12
CA LEU A 198 6.60 -1.43 -6.11
C LEU A 198 6.69 -2.85 -6.70
N PRO A 199 7.54 -3.74 -6.14
CA PRO A 199 7.52 -5.16 -6.50
C PRO A 199 6.11 -5.73 -6.34
N THR A 200 5.68 -6.58 -7.27
CA THR A 200 4.30 -7.09 -7.33
C THR A 200 3.87 -7.73 -6.02
N TRP A 201 4.70 -8.62 -5.43
CA TRP A 201 4.39 -9.25 -4.16
C TRP A 201 4.10 -8.21 -3.06
N PHE A 202 4.86 -7.11 -3.01
CA PHE A 202 4.69 -6.11 -1.98
C PHE A 202 3.43 -5.26 -2.22
N ALA A 203 3.18 -4.85 -3.46
CA ALA A 203 1.98 -4.10 -3.83
C ALA A 203 0.70 -4.90 -3.52
N GLU A 204 0.68 -6.17 -3.93
CA GLU A 204 -0.43 -7.09 -3.67
C GLU A 204 -0.57 -7.42 -2.19
N GLY A 205 0.55 -7.60 -1.47
CA GLY A 205 0.55 -7.78 -0.03
C GLY A 205 -0.13 -6.61 0.69
N ILE A 206 0.22 -5.37 0.34
CA ILE A 206 -0.41 -4.16 0.91
C ILE A 206 -1.90 -4.09 0.54
N ALA A 207 -2.27 -4.42 -0.71
CA ALA A 207 -3.67 -4.43 -1.13
C ALA A 207 -4.50 -5.46 -0.35
N VAL A 208 -3.98 -6.68 -0.15
CA VAL A 208 -4.63 -7.71 0.67
C VAL A 208 -4.65 -7.33 2.16
N LEU A 209 -3.62 -6.64 2.68
CA LEU A 209 -3.66 -6.10 4.03
C LEU A 209 -4.83 -5.11 4.20
N VAL A 210 -5.03 -4.23 3.21
CA VAL A 210 -6.17 -3.29 3.18
C VAL A 210 -7.51 -4.04 3.13
N GLU A 211 -7.60 -5.03 2.25
CA GLU A 211 -8.76 -5.88 2.05
C GLU A 211 -9.15 -6.66 3.32
N VAL A 212 -8.22 -7.39 3.92
CA VAL A 212 -8.48 -8.30 5.04
C VAL A 212 -8.59 -7.55 6.36
N GLU A 213 -7.62 -6.69 6.69
CA GLU A 213 -7.58 -6.11 8.04
C GLU A 213 -8.54 -4.94 8.23
N TYR A 214 -8.97 -4.30 7.15
CA TYR A 214 -9.76 -3.08 7.23
C TYR A 214 -11.11 -3.18 6.54
N ALA A 215 -11.17 -3.82 5.37
CA ALA A 215 -12.45 -4.13 4.75
C ALA A 215 -13.05 -5.47 5.23
N GLU A 216 -12.42 -6.12 6.21
CA GLU A 216 -12.82 -7.40 6.83
C GLU A 216 -13.13 -8.47 5.79
N GLY A 217 -12.35 -8.51 4.71
CA GLY A 217 -12.38 -9.58 3.72
C GLY A 217 -11.96 -10.92 4.33
N ASN A 218 -12.47 -12.02 3.76
CA ASN A 218 -12.25 -13.38 4.26
C ASN A 218 -11.69 -14.34 3.19
N GLU A 219 -11.34 -13.84 2.01
CA GLU A 219 -10.76 -14.64 0.92
C GLU A 219 -9.30 -15.01 1.21
N HIS A 220 -8.55 -14.09 1.84
CA HIS A 220 -7.15 -14.26 2.16
C HIS A 220 -6.89 -14.41 3.66
N GLY A 221 -5.84 -15.16 4.00
CA GLY A 221 -5.48 -15.49 5.38
C GLY A 221 -3.98 -15.42 5.64
N LYS A 222 -3.61 -15.20 6.91
CA LYS A 222 -2.22 -15.29 7.34
C LYS A 222 -1.74 -16.74 7.28
N VAL A 223 -0.52 -16.92 6.81
CA VAL A 223 0.21 -18.20 6.76
C VAL A 223 1.51 -18.09 7.55
N ASP A 224 2.11 -19.22 7.90
CA ASP A 224 3.42 -19.21 8.56
C ASP A 224 4.51 -18.96 7.51
N LEU A 225 5.35 -17.94 7.74
CA LEU A 225 6.31 -17.51 6.73
C LEU A 225 7.42 -18.53 6.45
N HIS A 226 7.71 -19.44 7.38
CA HIS A 226 8.73 -20.46 7.23
C HIS A 226 8.13 -21.78 6.75
N ASP A 227 7.01 -22.21 7.32
CA ASP A 227 6.38 -23.48 6.97
C ASP A 227 5.69 -23.43 5.59
N ASP A 228 5.14 -22.28 5.20
CA ASP A 228 4.53 -22.07 3.88
C ASP A 228 5.49 -21.50 2.83
N LEU A 229 6.79 -21.39 3.11
CA LEU A 229 7.77 -20.87 2.15
C LEU A 229 7.82 -21.74 0.87
N LYS A 230 7.64 -21.10 -0.29
CA LYS A 230 7.85 -21.73 -1.60
C LYS A 230 8.98 -21.04 -2.35
N LEU A 231 9.80 -21.86 -3.00
CA LEU A 231 10.95 -21.42 -3.79
C LEU A 231 10.70 -21.67 -5.27
N ASP A 232 11.27 -20.82 -6.13
CA ASP A 232 11.37 -21.06 -7.55
C ASP A 232 12.56 -21.98 -7.89
N LEU A 233 12.79 -22.21 -9.19
CA LEU A 233 13.84 -23.10 -9.69
C LEU A 233 15.26 -22.62 -9.35
N ASP A 234 15.43 -21.34 -9.04
CA ASP A 234 16.72 -20.75 -8.65
C ASP A 234 16.91 -20.75 -7.12
N GLY A 235 15.97 -21.34 -6.36
CA GLY A 235 16.00 -21.37 -4.91
C GLY A 235 15.66 -20.02 -4.26
N VAL A 236 15.05 -19.11 -5.02
CA VAL A 236 14.61 -17.79 -4.54
C VAL A 236 13.14 -17.86 -4.13
N ASN A 237 12.72 -17.02 -3.19
CA ASN A 237 11.32 -16.92 -2.81
C ASN A 237 10.42 -16.72 -4.04
N ALA A 238 9.47 -17.63 -4.25
CA ALA A 238 8.59 -17.62 -5.43
C ALA A 238 7.72 -16.36 -5.53
N ALA A 239 7.47 -15.66 -4.42
CA ALA A 239 6.78 -14.37 -4.45
C ALA A 239 7.63 -13.29 -5.16
N GLN A 240 8.96 -13.36 -5.10
CA GLN A 240 9.86 -12.37 -5.71
C GLN A 240 9.80 -12.42 -7.25
N SER A 241 9.65 -13.61 -7.82
CA SER A 241 9.52 -13.82 -9.28
C SER A 241 8.08 -13.71 -9.79
N TRP A 242 7.10 -13.58 -8.90
CA TRP A 242 5.69 -13.42 -9.26
C TRP A 242 5.43 -12.10 -9.99
N ARG A 243 4.54 -12.16 -10.99
CA ARG A 243 4.16 -11.05 -11.87
C ARG A 243 2.65 -10.76 -11.85
N GLY A 244 1.96 -11.23 -10.80
CA GLY A 244 0.53 -11.03 -10.63
C GLY A 244 -0.33 -11.98 -11.48
N HIS A 245 -1.61 -11.59 -11.62
CA HIS A 245 -2.67 -12.35 -12.30
C HIS A 245 -2.39 -12.68 -13.78
N GLY A 246 -1.54 -11.91 -14.46
CA GLY A 246 -1.21 -12.12 -15.88
C GLY A 246 -0.14 -13.19 -16.15
N SER A 247 0.46 -13.76 -15.09
CA SER A 247 1.42 -14.86 -15.25
C SER A 247 0.69 -16.15 -15.63
N ALA A 248 1.28 -16.98 -16.49
CA ALA A 248 0.70 -18.22 -17.02
C ALA A 248 0.34 -19.30 -15.96
N THR A 249 0.44 -18.96 -14.68
CA THR A 249 0.09 -19.76 -13.51
C THR A 249 -1.20 -19.27 -12.87
N LEU A 250 -2.32 -19.35 -13.59
CA LEU A 250 -3.65 -19.37 -12.95
C LEU A 250 -3.76 -20.68 -12.15
N GLY A 251 -3.71 -20.60 -10.82
CA GLY A 251 -3.75 -21.79 -9.96
C GLY A 251 -3.30 -21.57 -8.51
N PRO A 252 -3.08 -22.66 -7.74
CA PRO A 252 -2.74 -22.63 -6.31
C PRO A 252 -1.49 -21.79 -5.94
N LEU A 253 -0.59 -21.57 -6.90
CA LEU A 253 0.59 -20.72 -6.68
C LEU A 253 0.20 -19.24 -6.54
N THR A 254 -0.75 -18.75 -7.35
CA THR A 254 -1.19 -17.34 -7.28
C THR A 254 -1.90 -17.05 -5.96
N HIS A 255 -2.82 -17.92 -5.54
CA HIS A 255 -3.47 -17.78 -4.23
C HIS A 255 -2.45 -17.85 -3.07
N TRP A 256 -1.45 -18.72 -3.16
CA TRP A 256 -0.34 -18.74 -2.21
C TRP A 256 0.44 -17.42 -2.21
N CYS A 257 0.77 -16.85 -3.38
CA CYS A 257 1.49 -15.58 -3.47
C CYS A 257 0.73 -14.44 -2.76
N TYR A 258 -0.59 -14.37 -2.92
CA TYR A 258 -1.43 -13.40 -2.21
C TYR A 258 -1.33 -13.56 -0.68
N ASN A 259 -1.61 -14.76 -0.18
CA ASN A 259 -1.59 -15.03 1.26
C ASN A 259 -0.20 -14.86 1.89
N TYR A 260 0.84 -15.32 1.19
CA TYR A 260 2.22 -15.22 1.66
C TYR A 260 2.70 -13.77 1.68
N SER A 261 2.42 -13.01 0.61
CA SER A 261 2.75 -11.57 0.55
C SER A 261 2.02 -10.77 1.63
N TYR A 262 0.73 -11.02 1.81
CA TYR A 262 -0.06 -10.45 2.91
C TYR A 262 0.55 -10.76 4.27
N SER A 263 1.00 -12.00 4.48
CA SER A 263 1.59 -12.42 5.75
C SER A 263 2.90 -11.68 6.04
N ILE A 264 3.75 -11.46 5.02
CA ILE A 264 4.98 -10.66 5.19
C ILE A 264 4.64 -9.23 5.59
N VAL A 265 3.74 -8.57 4.86
CA VAL A 265 3.43 -7.16 5.16
C VAL A 265 2.71 -7.02 6.51
N SER A 266 1.84 -7.95 6.86
CA SER A 266 1.15 -7.93 8.14
C SER A 266 2.13 -8.18 9.30
N GLU A 267 3.11 -9.08 9.14
CA GLU A 267 4.17 -9.30 10.12
C GLU A 267 5.00 -8.04 10.35
N LEU A 268 5.42 -7.35 9.29
CA LEU A 268 6.17 -6.09 9.41
C LEU A 268 5.35 -5.01 10.13
N LYS A 269 4.08 -4.83 9.77
CA LYS A 269 3.17 -3.90 10.47
C LYS A 269 3.01 -4.26 11.94
N GLN A 270 2.86 -5.55 12.24
CA GLN A 270 2.69 -6.05 13.61
C GLN A 270 3.95 -5.80 14.44
N ARG A 271 5.13 -6.01 13.87
CA ARG A 271 6.42 -5.86 14.54
C ARG A 271 6.81 -4.41 14.78
N TYR A 272 6.58 -3.52 13.82
CA TYR A 272 7.04 -2.11 13.87
C TYR A 272 5.93 -1.09 14.14
N GLY A 273 4.67 -1.53 14.19
CA GLY A 273 3.52 -0.71 14.56
C GLY A 273 2.92 0.10 13.42
N SER A 274 1.88 0.88 13.75
CA SER A 274 1.00 1.52 12.75
C SER A 274 1.67 2.63 11.92
N GLN A 275 2.80 3.17 12.35
CA GLN A 275 3.53 4.22 11.63
C GLN A 275 4.56 3.68 10.65
N PHE A 276 4.76 2.35 10.60
CA PHE A 276 5.75 1.72 9.73
C PHE A 276 5.50 2.01 8.24
N TYR A 277 4.28 1.81 7.73
CA TYR A 277 3.98 2.10 6.33
C TYR A 277 3.93 3.59 5.99
N PRO A 278 3.28 4.45 6.80
CA PRO A 278 3.35 5.90 6.57
C PRO A 278 4.79 6.42 6.48
N ASN A 279 5.68 5.96 7.37
CA ASN A 279 7.08 6.34 7.33
C ASN A 279 7.81 5.79 6.10
N PHE A 280 7.53 4.55 5.69
CA PHE A 280 8.07 3.97 4.48
C PHE A 280 7.71 4.80 3.24
N PHE A 281 6.42 5.13 3.07
CA PHE A 281 5.95 5.93 1.93
C PHE A 281 6.50 7.37 1.93
N ARG A 282 6.62 7.99 3.11
CA ARG A 282 7.29 9.29 3.24
C ARG A 282 8.75 9.23 2.77
N LEU A 283 9.51 8.20 3.16
CA LEU A 283 10.92 8.08 2.79
C LEU A 283 11.14 7.90 1.28
N ILE A 284 10.29 7.11 0.61
CA ILE A 284 10.38 6.94 -0.85
C ILE A 284 9.94 8.21 -1.60
N GLU A 285 9.03 9.00 -1.02
CA GLU A 285 8.58 10.28 -1.56
C GLU A 285 9.65 11.37 -1.41
N GLU A 286 10.36 11.42 -0.28
CA GLU A 286 11.50 12.33 -0.06
C GLU A 286 12.60 12.15 -1.12
N ASP A 287 12.81 10.91 -1.56
CA ASP A 287 13.75 10.58 -2.64
C ASP A 287 13.15 10.67 -4.04
N ARG A 288 11.85 11.00 -4.12
CA ARG A 288 11.07 11.14 -5.36
C ARG A 288 11.16 9.91 -6.25
N LEU A 289 11.14 8.72 -5.64
CA LEU A 289 11.30 7.48 -6.40
C LEU A 289 10.17 7.25 -7.40
N HIS A 290 8.95 7.69 -7.05
CA HIS A 290 7.81 7.67 -7.97
C HIS A 290 8.06 8.47 -9.25
N GLN A 291 8.94 9.47 -9.24
CA GLN A 291 9.30 10.25 -10.43
C GLN A 291 10.54 9.68 -11.12
N LYS A 292 11.54 9.25 -10.35
CA LYS A 292 12.89 8.95 -10.88
C LYS A 292 13.06 7.51 -11.33
N LEU A 293 12.26 6.57 -10.81
CA LEU A 293 12.37 5.16 -11.18
C LEU A 293 11.91 4.95 -12.63
N PRO A 294 12.76 4.40 -13.52
CA PRO A 294 12.37 4.13 -14.89
C PRO A 294 11.48 2.89 -15.07
N GLY A 295 11.37 2.06 -14.02
CA GLY A 295 10.68 0.78 -14.06
C GLY A 295 10.47 0.22 -12.65
N ALA A 296 10.09 -1.06 -12.57
CA ALA A 296 9.84 -1.73 -11.31
C ALA A 296 10.99 -1.53 -10.31
N MET A 297 10.64 -1.12 -9.10
CA MET A 297 11.56 -0.99 -7.98
C MET A 297 12.19 -2.35 -7.69
N LYS A 298 13.51 -2.37 -7.50
CA LYS A 298 14.23 -3.59 -7.11
C LYS A 298 13.93 -3.93 -5.64
N ASP A 299 13.86 -5.22 -5.30
CA ASP A 299 13.62 -5.64 -3.90
C ASP A 299 14.66 -5.08 -2.93
N SER A 300 15.94 -5.00 -3.31
CA SER A 300 16.96 -4.37 -2.45
C SER A 300 16.68 -2.89 -2.17
N PHE A 301 16.02 -2.17 -3.08
CA PHE A 301 15.61 -0.77 -2.85
C PHE A 301 14.47 -0.76 -1.84
N LEU A 302 13.44 -1.59 -2.08
CA LEU A 302 12.31 -1.75 -1.15
C LEU A 302 12.81 -2.07 0.27
N VAL A 303 13.68 -3.07 0.42
CA VAL A 303 14.22 -3.49 1.72
C VAL A 303 15.05 -2.39 2.39
N TYR A 304 15.77 -1.57 1.63
CA TYR A 304 16.46 -0.40 2.19
C TYR A 304 15.46 0.54 2.88
N TYR A 305 14.39 0.97 2.20
CA TYR A 305 13.40 1.88 2.77
C TYR A 305 12.58 1.25 3.89
N LEU A 306 12.25 -0.04 3.80
CA LEU A 306 11.62 -0.77 4.90
C LEU A 306 12.55 -0.80 6.13
N SER A 307 13.86 -1.01 5.94
CA SER A 307 14.84 -0.97 7.03
C SER A 307 14.94 0.42 7.67
N GLN A 308 14.92 1.48 6.85
CA GLN A 308 14.90 2.86 7.35
C GLN A 308 13.63 3.14 8.17
N SER A 309 12.47 2.63 7.72
CA SER A 309 11.22 2.78 8.46
C SER A 309 11.18 1.97 9.76
N ALA A 310 11.79 0.77 9.76
CA ALA A 310 11.90 -0.10 10.93
C ALA A 310 12.88 0.45 11.99
N GLY A 311 13.85 1.27 11.57
CA GLY A 311 14.98 1.67 12.41
C GLY A 311 16.00 0.54 12.63
N GLU A 312 15.91 -0.57 11.89
CA GLU A 312 16.84 -1.70 11.94
C GLU A 312 17.05 -2.34 10.56
N ASP A 313 18.14 -3.10 10.40
CA ASP A 313 18.49 -3.78 9.15
C ASP A 313 17.58 -5.00 8.93
N LEU A 314 16.68 -4.94 7.94
CA LEU A 314 15.75 -6.02 7.62
C LEU A 314 16.32 -7.05 6.64
N ILE A 315 17.54 -6.87 6.14
CA ILE A 315 18.16 -7.82 5.20
C ILE A 315 18.17 -9.25 5.75
N PRO A 316 18.55 -9.51 7.03
CA PRO A 316 18.53 -10.85 7.57
C PRO A 316 17.13 -11.49 7.55
N PHE A 317 16.08 -10.71 7.85
CA PHE A 317 14.69 -11.19 7.80
C PHE A 317 14.32 -11.64 6.38
N PHE A 318 14.60 -10.82 5.37
CA PHE A 318 14.29 -11.16 3.97
C PHE A 318 15.16 -12.30 3.42
N GLN A 319 16.43 -12.38 3.81
CA GLN A 319 17.31 -13.49 3.42
C GLN A 319 16.89 -14.83 4.03
N ASP A 320 16.35 -14.81 5.26
CA ASP A 320 15.80 -16.00 5.89
C ASP A 320 14.58 -16.53 5.12
N LEU A 321 13.74 -15.61 4.63
CA LEU A 321 12.65 -15.90 3.69
C LEU A 321 13.12 -16.16 2.25
N LYS A 322 14.43 -16.32 2.00
CA LYS A 322 15.03 -16.60 0.68
C LYS A 322 14.78 -15.54 -0.39
N PHE A 323 14.53 -14.29 -0.01
CA PHE A 323 14.59 -13.19 -0.96
C PHE A 323 16.04 -12.89 -1.34
N LYS A 324 16.27 -12.67 -2.63
CA LYS A 324 17.55 -12.22 -3.15
C LYS A 324 17.65 -10.70 -2.99
N VAL A 325 18.21 -10.28 -1.85
CA VAL A 325 18.41 -8.86 -1.50
C VAL A 325 19.83 -8.59 -1.05
N SER A 326 20.27 -7.35 -1.25
CA SER A 326 21.63 -6.89 -0.97
C SER A 326 21.60 -5.59 -0.18
N LYS A 327 22.62 -5.37 0.66
CA LYS A 327 22.77 -4.11 1.37
C LYS A 327 23.07 -2.98 0.41
N LEU A 328 22.34 -1.88 0.56
CA LEU A 328 22.50 -0.66 -0.22
C LEU A 328 22.46 0.53 0.73
N SER A 329 23.20 1.57 0.38
CA SER A 329 23.01 2.91 0.92
C SER A 329 22.04 3.71 0.03
N ARG A 330 21.51 4.82 0.57
CA ARG A 330 20.74 5.79 -0.23
C ARG A 330 21.49 6.22 -1.50
N ASN A 331 22.79 6.48 -1.37
CA ASN A 331 23.61 6.91 -2.50
C ASN A 331 23.73 5.83 -3.57
N ASP A 332 23.89 4.57 -3.18
CA ASP A 332 23.93 3.46 -4.14
C ASP A 332 22.63 3.39 -4.95
N ILE A 333 21.49 3.54 -4.28
CA ILE A 333 20.17 3.55 -4.92
C ILE A 333 20.05 4.69 -5.93
N LEU A 334 20.36 5.92 -5.53
CA LEU A 334 20.24 7.10 -6.40
C LEU A 334 21.17 7.02 -7.61
N VAL A 335 22.42 6.56 -7.43
CA VAL A 335 23.37 6.34 -8.52
C VAL A 335 22.87 5.26 -9.49
N MET A 336 22.36 4.14 -8.96
CA MET A 336 21.79 3.08 -9.80
C MET A 336 20.59 3.57 -10.60
N ILE A 337 19.72 4.40 -10.01
CA ILE A 337 18.58 5.01 -10.71
C ILE A 337 19.05 5.90 -11.86
N GLN A 338 20.06 6.74 -11.62
CA GLN A 338 20.63 7.59 -12.65
C GLN A 338 21.21 6.76 -13.81
N GLN A 339 21.93 5.67 -13.50
CA GLN A 339 22.46 4.76 -14.51
C GLN A 339 21.36 4.07 -15.32
N MET A 340 20.30 3.59 -14.66
CA MET A 340 19.16 2.96 -15.35
C MET A 340 18.46 3.93 -16.31
N ASN A 341 18.34 5.21 -15.93
CA ASN A 341 17.78 6.25 -16.80
C ASN A 341 18.67 6.53 -18.03
N LEU A 342 20.00 6.49 -17.89
CA LEU A 342 20.93 6.66 -19.02
C LEU A 342 20.85 5.51 -20.03
N THR A 343 20.66 4.28 -19.56
CA THR A 343 20.58 3.11 -20.45
C THR A 343 19.32 3.10 -21.32
N ILE A 344 18.21 3.67 -20.83
CA ILE A 344 16.94 3.73 -21.59
C ILE A 344 16.99 4.75 -22.73
N THR A 345 17.90 5.73 -22.65
CA THR A 345 18.07 6.76 -23.69
C THR A 345 18.99 6.41 -24.84
N GLN A 346 19.70 5.29 -24.74
CA GLN A 346 20.57 4.75 -25.79
C GLN A 346 19.82 3.67 -26.55
#